data_AF-A0ABD6S7G6-F1
#
_entry.id   AF-A0ABD6S7G6-F1
#
_cell.length_a   1.000
_cell.length_b   1.000
_cell.length_c   1.000
_cell.angle_alpha   90.00
_cell.angle_beta   90.00
_cell.angle_gamma   90.00
#
_symmetry.space_group_name_H-M   'P 1'
#
loop_
_entity.id
_entity.type
_entity.pdbx_description
1 polymer ?
#
loop_
_entity_poly.entity_id
_entity_poly.type
_entity_poly.pdbx_seq_one_letter_code
_entity_poly.pdbx_strand_id
1 'polypeptide(L)'
;MKEVCERCGGRRRLRIKNDVGGFDKIKCPVCCGGKKQALVTLEVTEKRTQKELEKLFAEYIPNDYFRYDDYDRRKLERDMAIPPHMRSDLTVDTYLEFADTFLAKLALGQIDKKSYILTTPDRCGKKWLVYTAIKNTLRAGLKPSPLLDSKDLYVLLDNKKYDEIKQKLDADIVFLTLGASPSRADVIVLKILLDMCERAGTPLFVVSRMSGSYLTKYDSLLVDSLGVKATREGELGRLQQEGIYGQIMQDLRKYLDGMR
;
A
#
# COMPACT_ATOMS: atom_id res chain seq x y z
N MET A 1 37.46 15.12 -38.84
CA MET A 1 36.17 14.51 -39.21
C MET A 1 35.58 13.85 -37.98
N LYS A 2 34.26 13.95 -37.82
CA LYS A 2 33.52 13.31 -36.73
C LYS A 2 33.37 11.81 -37.08
N GLU A 3 34.07 10.95 -36.35
CA GLU A 3 34.10 9.47 -36.43
C GLU A 3 33.30 8.83 -35.25
N VAL A 4 32.01 9.19 -35.17
CA VAL A 4 31.39 9.59 -33.90
C VAL A 4 30.55 8.54 -33.20
N CYS A 5 30.67 8.58 -31.88
CA CYS A 5 29.63 8.29 -30.92
C CYS A 5 29.04 9.63 -30.45
N GLU A 6 28.06 10.14 -31.18
CA GLU A 6 26.92 10.75 -30.50
C GLU A 6 26.31 9.64 -29.61
N ARG A 7 25.62 9.87 -28.49
CA ARG A 7 25.20 8.88 -27.44
C ARG A 7 24.32 7.67 -27.90
N CYS A 8 24.58 7.15 -29.08
CA CYS A 8 23.68 6.60 -30.09
C CYS A 8 24.44 6.09 -31.35
N GLY A 9 25.50 6.74 -31.83
CA GLY A 9 26.06 6.47 -33.18
C GLY A 9 27.34 5.65 -33.25
N GLY A 10 27.98 5.34 -32.11
CA GLY A 10 29.32 4.71 -32.05
C GLY A 10 29.59 3.93 -30.76
N ARG A 11 28.55 3.27 -30.23
CA ARG A 11 28.50 2.26 -29.14
C ARG A 11 29.75 2.13 -28.25
N ARG A 12 30.00 3.17 -27.45
CA ARG A 12 31.05 3.24 -26.42
C ARG A 12 32.50 3.35 -26.91
N ARG A 13 32.78 3.42 -28.23
CA ARG A 13 34.15 3.66 -28.73
C ARG A 13 34.16 4.56 -29.98
N LEU A 14 34.98 5.59 -29.94
CA LEU A 14 35.28 6.49 -31.06
C LEU A 14 36.44 5.90 -31.88
N ARG A 15 36.38 6.01 -33.21
CA ARG A 15 37.56 5.84 -34.05
C ARG A 15 38.22 7.21 -34.20
N ILE A 16 39.55 7.27 -34.18
CA ILE A 16 40.31 8.48 -34.51
C ILE A 16 41.43 8.08 -35.47
N LYS A 17 41.56 8.80 -36.59
CA LYS A 17 42.65 8.61 -37.54
C LYS A 17 44.00 9.06 -36.95
N ASN A 18 45.04 8.24 -37.05
CA ASN A 18 46.39 8.56 -36.56
C ASN A 18 47.33 9.02 -37.68
N ASP A 19 48.45 9.64 -37.31
CA ASP A 19 49.33 10.42 -38.21
C ASP A 19 49.99 9.60 -39.34
N VAL A 20 49.96 8.27 -39.22
CA VAL A 20 50.48 7.31 -40.20
C VAL A 20 49.38 6.75 -41.12
N GLY A 21 48.15 7.27 -41.02
CA GLY A 21 47.03 6.96 -41.92
C GLY A 21 46.10 5.82 -41.48
N GLY A 22 46.28 5.22 -40.29
CA GLY A 22 45.40 4.19 -39.70
C GLY A 22 44.26 4.76 -38.84
N PHE A 23 43.56 3.91 -38.07
CA PHE A 23 42.49 4.31 -37.14
C PHE A 23 42.62 3.64 -35.76
N ASP A 24 42.69 4.45 -34.69
CA ASP A 24 42.70 4.01 -33.29
C ASP A 24 41.30 4.00 -32.66
N LYS A 25 41.02 3.06 -31.75
CA LYS A 25 39.72 2.94 -31.05
C LYS A 25 39.81 3.38 -29.59
N ILE A 26 39.13 4.46 -29.22
CA ILE A 26 39.17 5.06 -27.88
C ILE A 26 37.80 4.97 -27.21
N LYS A 27 37.70 4.71 -25.90
CA LYS A 27 36.41 4.64 -25.20
C LYS A 27 35.70 6.00 -25.22
N CYS A 28 34.38 5.99 -25.49
CA CYS A 28 33.59 7.21 -25.61
C CYS A 28 33.47 7.94 -24.26
N PRO A 29 33.98 9.17 -24.14
CA PRO A 29 33.91 9.92 -22.88
C PRO A 29 32.48 10.34 -22.51
N VAL A 30 31.54 10.46 -23.46
CA VAL A 30 30.15 10.91 -23.19
C VAL A 30 29.24 9.79 -22.65
N CYS A 31 29.44 8.54 -23.09
CA CYS A 31 28.67 7.37 -22.63
C CYS A 31 29.36 6.59 -21.51
N CYS A 32 30.68 6.75 -21.38
CA CYS A 32 31.50 5.92 -20.50
C CYS A 32 32.50 6.72 -19.65
N GLY A 33 32.52 8.05 -19.76
CA GLY A 33 33.46 8.94 -19.08
C GLY A 33 32.76 10.07 -18.33
N GLY A 34 32.12 9.73 -17.20
CA GLY A 34 31.68 10.69 -16.19
C GLY A 34 30.39 11.44 -16.54
N LYS A 35 29.51 11.77 -15.60
CA LYS A 35 29.38 11.43 -14.18
C LYS A 35 28.20 10.48 -14.10
N LYS A 36 28.15 9.60 -13.08
CA LYS A 36 26.87 9.04 -12.65
C LYS A 36 25.94 10.25 -12.55
N GLN A 37 24.97 10.38 -13.46
CA GLN A 37 23.79 11.14 -13.11
C GLN A 37 23.41 10.57 -11.75
N ALA A 38 23.24 11.44 -10.77
CA ALA A 38 22.60 11.03 -9.56
C ALA A 38 21.22 10.51 -9.99
N LEU A 39 21.15 9.23 -10.37
CA LEU A 39 20.22 8.32 -9.75
C LEU A 39 20.32 8.76 -8.30
N VAL A 40 19.30 9.49 -7.87
CA VAL A 40 18.87 9.49 -6.50
C VAL A 40 18.94 8.02 -6.13
N THR A 41 20.08 7.61 -5.59
CA THR A 41 20.23 6.33 -4.95
C THR A 41 19.21 6.48 -3.86
N LEU A 42 18.02 5.91 -4.11
CA LEU A 42 17.20 5.32 -3.07
C LEU A 42 18.21 4.82 -2.07
N GLU A 43 18.30 5.53 -0.95
CA GLU A 43 19.21 5.19 0.13
C GLU A 43 19.03 3.69 0.29
N VAL A 44 20.11 2.94 0.08
CA VAL A 44 20.06 1.49 0.18
C VAL A 44 19.77 1.26 1.65
N THR A 45 18.47 1.11 1.96
CA THR A 45 18.00 0.78 3.28
C THR A 45 18.75 -0.47 3.69
N GLU A 46 19.29 -0.43 4.90
CA GLU A 46 20.16 -1.45 5.46
C GLU A 46 19.70 -2.84 5.00
N LYS A 47 20.57 -3.58 4.30
CA LYS A 47 20.22 -4.90 3.79
C LYS A 47 20.00 -5.83 4.98
N ARG A 48 18.76 -5.92 5.45
CA ARG A 48 18.32 -6.87 6.47
C ARG A 48 18.54 -8.28 5.94
N THR A 49 19.05 -9.15 6.82
CA THR A 49 19.17 -10.56 6.49
C THR A 49 17.79 -11.20 6.43
N GLN A 50 17.66 -12.27 5.64
CA GLN A 50 16.40 -13.02 5.53
C GLN A 50 15.88 -13.49 6.89
N LYS A 51 16.78 -13.91 7.81
CA LYS A 51 16.42 -14.34 9.16
C LYS A 51 15.88 -13.21 10.04
N GLU A 52 16.37 -11.99 9.87
CA GLU A 52 15.84 -10.81 10.58
C GLU A 52 14.46 -10.45 10.07
N LEU A 53 14.26 -10.47 8.74
CA LEU A 53 12.94 -10.24 8.14
C LEU A 53 11.91 -11.28 8.60
N GLU A 54 12.28 -12.55 8.69
CA GLU A 54 11.39 -13.61 9.19
C GLU A 54 10.95 -13.38 10.64
N LYS A 55 11.86 -12.92 11.51
CA LYS A 55 11.53 -12.56 12.89
C LYS A 55 10.57 -11.37 12.93
N LEU A 56 10.84 -10.33 12.14
CA LEU A 56 9.96 -9.17 12.04
C LEU A 56 8.58 -9.57 11.49
N PHE A 57 8.51 -10.42 10.47
CA PHE A 57 7.23 -10.87 9.94
C PHE A 57 6.42 -11.63 11.00
N ALA A 58 7.05 -12.43 11.85
CA ALA A 58 6.37 -13.12 12.94
C ALA A 58 5.80 -12.17 14.00
N GLU A 59 6.46 -11.04 14.26
CA GLU A 59 5.99 -10.01 15.21
C GLU A 59 4.73 -9.29 14.69
N TYR A 60 4.71 -8.94 13.40
CA TYR A 60 3.62 -8.15 12.81
C TYR A 60 2.48 -8.99 12.24
N ILE A 61 2.74 -10.25 11.88
CA ILE A 61 1.83 -11.13 11.15
C ILE A 61 1.70 -12.45 11.92
N PRO A 62 0.72 -12.57 12.83
CA PRO A 62 0.63 -13.74 13.70
C PRO A 62 0.29 -15.02 12.93
N ASN A 63 -0.39 -14.93 11.79
CA ASN A 63 -0.83 -16.09 11.02
C ASN A 63 0.25 -16.56 10.03
N ASP A 64 0.73 -17.80 10.18
CA ASP A 64 1.77 -18.41 9.34
C ASP A 64 1.43 -18.38 7.84
N TYR A 65 0.18 -18.62 7.46
CA TYR A 65 -0.24 -18.63 6.05
C TYR A 65 0.14 -17.29 5.39
N PHE A 66 -0.19 -16.17 6.02
CA PHE A 66 0.10 -14.84 5.47
C PHE A 66 1.56 -14.42 5.61
N ARG A 67 2.36 -15.08 6.47
CA ARG A 67 3.80 -14.82 6.54
C ARG A 67 4.51 -15.30 5.27
N TYR A 68 4.13 -16.47 4.77
CA TYR A 68 4.81 -17.12 3.64
C TYR A 68 4.12 -16.93 2.29
N ASP A 69 2.84 -16.56 2.27
CA ASP A 69 2.09 -16.30 1.04
C ASP A 69 2.02 -14.79 0.76
N ASP A 70 2.76 -14.32 -0.25
CA ASP A 70 2.72 -12.94 -0.74
C ASP A 70 1.55 -12.76 -1.72
N TYR A 71 0.90 -11.59 -1.71
CA TYR A 71 -0.20 -11.26 -2.63
C TYR A 71 0.21 -11.53 -4.08
N ASP A 72 -0.62 -12.31 -4.78
CA ASP A 72 -0.53 -12.53 -6.22
C ASP A 72 -1.91 -12.29 -6.83
N ARG A 73 -1.98 -11.31 -7.75
CA ARG A 73 -3.22 -10.93 -8.42
C ARG A 73 -3.89 -12.10 -9.14
N ARG A 74 -3.13 -12.93 -9.87
CA ARG A 74 -3.69 -14.05 -10.65
C ARG A 74 -4.26 -15.13 -9.74
N LYS A 75 -3.60 -15.38 -8.61
CA LYS A 75 -4.10 -16.30 -7.58
C LYS A 75 -5.35 -15.73 -6.91
N LEU A 76 -5.36 -14.43 -6.59
CA LEU A 76 -6.56 -13.79 -6.04
C LEU A 76 -7.74 -13.82 -7.03
N GLU A 77 -7.54 -13.48 -8.30
CA GLU A 77 -8.59 -13.51 -9.34
C GLU A 77 -9.20 -14.91 -9.49
N ARG A 78 -8.39 -15.96 -9.31
CA ARG A 78 -8.84 -17.35 -9.32
C ARG A 78 -9.65 -17.70 -8.08
N ASP A 79 -9.14 -17.35 -6.91
CA ASP A 79 -9.69 -17.75 -5.59
C ASP A 79 -10.85 -16.86 -5.14
N MET A 80 -10.99 -15.68 -5.73
CA MET A 80 -12.13 -14.80 -5.49
C MET A 80 -13.42 -15.50 -5.90
N ALA A 81 -14.27 -15.73 -4.89
CA ALA A 81 -15.62 -16.27 -5.03
C ALA A 81 -16.60 -15.22 -5.62
N ILE A 82 -16.18 -14.50 -6.65
CA ILE A 82 -16.97 -13.54 -7.41
C ILE A 82 -17.59 -14.28 -8.60
N PRO A 83 -18.94 -14.22 -8.78
CA PRO A 83 -19.62 -14.80 -9.93
C PRO A 83 -19.04 -14.27 -11.26
N PRO A 84 -18.96 -15.08 -12.34
CA PRO A 84 -18.37 -14.65 -13.60
C PRO A 84 -18.95 -13.34 -14.16
N HIS A 85 -20.27 -13.12 -14.01
CA HIS A 85 -20.96 -11.92 -14.48
C HIS A 85 -20.62 -10.65 -13.68
N MET A 86 -20.04 -10.78 -12.49
CA MET A 86 -19.59 -9.67 -11.63
C MET A 86 -18.08 -9.44 -11.72
N ARG A 87 -17.32 -10.34 -12.36
CA ARG A 87 -15.86 -10.22 -12.49
C ARG A 87 -15.44 -9.10 -13.45
N SER A 88 -16.27 -8.78 -14.44
CA SER A 88 -16.06 -7.69 -15.39
C SER A 88 -16.56 -6.33 -14.89
N ASP A 89 -16.88 -6.22 -13.60
CA ASP A 89 -17.30 -4.95 -13.01
C ASP A 89 -16.09 -4.04 -12.78
N LEU A 90 -16.22 -2.78 -13.17
CA LEU A 90 -15.16 -1.77 -13.08
C LEU A 90 -14.59 -1.63 -11.66
N THR A 91 -15.41 -1.83 -10.62
CA THR A 91 -14.94 -1.69 -9.23
C THR A 91 -14.02 -2.85 -8.80
N VAL A 92 -14.18 -4.03 -9.39
CA VAL A 92 -13.30 -5.18 -9.15
C VAL A 92 -11.94 -4.92 -9.80
N ASP A 93 -11.92 -4.44 -11.04
CA ASP A 93 -10.68 -4.09 -11.73
C ASP A 93 -9.95 -2.94 -11.02
N THR A 94 -10.69 -1.90 -10.63
CA THR A 94 -10.15 -0.75 -9.86
C THR A 94 -9.54 -1.22 -8.53
N TYR A 95 -10.19 -2.16 -7.84
CA TYR A 95 -9.66 -2.76 -6.62
C TYR A 95 -8.31 -3.47 -6.85
N LEU A 96 -8.22 -4.28 -7.91
CA LEU A 96 -7.00 -5.03 -8.22
C LEU A 96 -5.87 -4.11 -8.69
N GLU A 97 -6.17 -3.10 -9.49
CA GLU A 97 -5.20 -2.08 -9.91
C GLU A 97 -4.70 -1.24 -8.74
N PHE A 98 -5.60 -0.85 -7.83
CA PHE A 98 -5.24 -0.17 -6.59
C PHE A 98 -4.29 -1.04 -5.76
N ALA A 99 -4.62 -2.32 -5.59
CA ALA A 99 -3.81 -3.28 -4.86
C ALA A 99 -2.39 -3.40 -5.42
N ASP A 100 -2.26 -3.64 -6.73
CA ASP A 100 -0.97 -3.75 -7.41
C ASP A 100 -0.15 -2.47 -7.25
N THR A 101 -0.78 -1.31 -7.51
CA THR A 101 -0.11 0.00 -7.45
C THR A 101 0.34 0.33 -6.03
N PHE A 102 -0.53 0.12 -5.03
CA PHE A 102 -0.24 0.38 -3.63
C PHE A 102 0.91 -0.50 -3.13
N LEU A 103 0.86 -1.80 -3.41
CA LEU A 103 1.91 -2.74 -3.01
C LEU A 103 3.24 -2.45 -3.71
N ALA A 104 3.22 -2.06 -4.99
CA ALA A 104 4.42 -1.70 -5.75
C ALA A 104 5.11 -0.45 -5.16
N LYS A 105 4.34 0.59 -4.79
CA LYS A 105 4.88 1.77 -4.11
C LYS A 105 5.56 1.42 -2.79
N LEU A 106 4.90 0.63 -1.95
CA LEU A 106 5.47 0.20 -0.67
C LEU A 106 6.74 -0.63 -0.85
N ALA A 107 6.79 -1.50 -1.87
CA ALA A 107 8.00 -2.27 -2.20
C ALA A 107 9.19 -1.38 -2.61
N LEU A 108 8.91 -0.18 -3.15
CA LEU A 108 9.91 0.84 -3.47
C LEU A 108 10.23 1.77 -2.27
N GLY A 109 9.65 1.51 -1.09
CA GLY A 109 9.79 2.37 0.08
C GLY A 109 9.04 3.69 -0.01
N GLN A 110 8.01 3.77 -0.86
CA GLN A 110 7.19 4.97 -1.01
C GLN A 110 5.86 4.79 -0.29
N ILE A 111 5.59 5.69 0.65
CA ILE A 111 4.32 5.76 1.39
C ILE A 111 3.53 6.96 0.85
N ASP A 112 2.29 6.69 0.44
CA ASP A 112 1.38 7.74 0.01
C ASP A 112 1.00 8.64 1.18
N LYS A 113 1.01 9.96 0.96
CA LYS A 113 0.51 10.94 1.94
C LYS A 113 -1.02 11.06 1.88
N LYS A 114 -1.69 9.92 1.85
CA LYS A 114 -3.17 9.81 1.83
C LYS A 114 -3.60 8.69 2.75
N SER A 115 -4.73 8.90 3.41
CA SER A 115 -5.39 7.85 4.18
C SER A 115 -6.47 7.18 3.31
N TYR A 116 -6.63 5.87 3.46
CA TYR A 116 -7.48 5.04 2.61
C TYR A 116 -8.47 4.23 3.44
N ILE A 117 -9.67 4.03 2.92
CA ILE A 117 -10.59 3.00 3.40
C ILE A 117 -10.85 1.98 2.29
N LEU A 118 -10.21 0.81 2.42
CA LEU A 118 -10.42 -0.32 1.55
C LEU A 118 -11.68 -1.08 1.97
N THR A 119 -12.72 -0.94 1.15
CA THR A 119 -14.01 -1.61 1.34
C THR A 119 -14.11 -2.79 0.40
N THR A 120 -14.17 -4.01 0.94
CA THR A 120 -14.37 -5.22 0.14
C THR A 120 -15.13 -6.27 0.93
N PRO A 121 -15.96 -7.11 0.26
CA PRO A 121 -16.57 -8.27 0.89
C PRO A 121 -15.55 -9.23 1.52
N ASP A 122 -16.05 -10.21 2.29
CA ASP A 122 -15.20 -11.32 2.71
C ASP A 122 -14.74 -12.15 1.51
N ARG A 123 -13.63 -12.88 1.68
CA ARG A 123 -13.03 -13.73 0.64
C ARG A 123 -12.53 -13.00 -0.61
N CYS A 124 -12.41 -11.67 -0.57
CA CYS A 124 -11.82 -10.85 -1.64
C CYS A 124 -10.38 -10.43 -1.33
N GLY A 125 -9.61 -11.21 -0.56
CA GLY A 125 -8.17 -10.96 -0.39
C GLY A 125 -7.71 -9.79 0.49
N LYS A 126 -8.59 -8.99 1.09
CA LYS A 126 -8.21 -7.79 1.88
C LYS A 126 -7.14 -8.00 2.97
N LYS A 127 -7.20 -9.10 3.72
CA LYS A 127 -6.18 -9.42 4.74
C LYS A 127 -4.85 -9.77 4.09
N TRP A 128 -4.89 -10.52 2.99
CA TRP A 128 -3.69 -10.91 2.24
C TRP A 128 -2.96 -9.70 1.68
N LEU A 129 -3.72 -8.73 1.15
CA LEU A 129 -3.21 -7.43 0.71
C LEU A 129 -2.52 -6.67 1.85
N VAL A 130 -3.18 -6.50 2.99
CA VAL A 130 -2.59 -5.76 4.13
C VAL A 130 -1.34 -6.43 4.66
N TYR A 131 -1.36 -7.76 4.83
CA TYR A 131 -0.16 -8.46 5.31
C TYR A 131 0.99 -8.41 4.30
N THR A 132 0.70 -8.38 3.00
CA THR A 132 1.73 -8.13 1.98
C THR A 132 2.24 -6.70 2.02
N ALA A 133 1.37 -5.72 2.26
CA ALA A 133 1.75 -4.32 2.46
C ALA A 133 2.72 -4.18 3.65
N ILE A 134 2.38 -4.78 4.80
CA ILE A 134 3.25 -4.82 5.99
C ILE A 134 4.62 -5.43 5.65
N LYS A 135 4.66 -6.57 4.94
CA LYS A 135 5.92 -7.20 4.51
C LYS A 135 6.75 -6.29 3.61
N ASN A 136 6.12 -5.63 2.64
CA ASN A 136 6.81 -4.73 1.72
C ASN A 136 7.38 -3.50 2.45
N THR A 137 6.62 -2.90 3.36
CA THR A 137 7.09 -1.79 4.20
C THR A 137 8.31 -2.21 5.04
N LEU A 138 8.25 -3.37 5.70
CA LEU A 138 9.38 -3.91 6.48
C LEU A 138 10.60 -4.23 5.60
N ARG A 139 10.41 -4.79 4.40
CA ARG A 139 11.48 -5.07 3.43
C ARG A 139 12.13 -3.77 2.94
N ALA A 140 11.36 -2.72 2.79
CA ALA A 140 11.85 -1.39 2.41
C ALA A 140 12.58 -0.65 3.54
N GLY A 141 12.66 -1.22 4.75
CA GLY A 141 13.32 -0.62 5.91
C GLY A 141 12.44 0.35 6.71
N LEU A 142 11.15 0.47 6.36
CA LEU A 142 10.17 1.30 7.04
C LEU A 142 9.47 0.52 8.17
N LYS A 143 8.80 1.25 9.06
CA LYS A 143 8.09 0.74 10.24
C LYS A 143 6.57 0.81 10.02
N PRO A 144 5.89 -0.27 9.61
CA PRO A 144 4.42 -0.30 9.63
C PRO A 144 3.90 -0.49 11.06
N SER A 145 2.61 -0.27 11.29
CA SER A 145 1.91 -0.84 12.44
C SER A 145 1.54 -2.31 12.16
N PRO A 146 1.30 -3.16 13.19
CA PRO A 146 0.53 -4.39 12.98
C PRO A 146 -0.90 -4.05 12.54
N LEU A 147 -1.66 -5.03 12.06
CA LEU A 147 -3.08 -4.85 11.77
C LEU A 147 -3.85 -4.68 13.08
N LEU A 148 -4.19 -3.43 13.42
CA LEU A 148 -4.89 -3.08 14.66
C LEU A 148 -6.38 -3.37 14.52
N ASP A 149 -7.01 -3.95 15.55
CA ASP A 149 -8.46 -4.11 15.63
C ASP A 149 -9.09 -2.89 16.31
N SER A 150 -10.13 -2.32 15.70
CA SER A 150 -10.84 -1.16 16.24
C SER A 150 -11.44 -1.42 17.62
N LYS A 151 -11.88 -2.64 17.93
CA LYS A 151 -12.47 -2.96 19.23
C LYS A 151 -11.42 -2.97 20.35
N ASP A 152 -10.24 -3.51 20.07
CA ASP A 152 -9.12 -3.50 21.02
C ASP A 152 -8.69 -2.06 21.33
N LEU A 153 -8.64 -1.22 20.30
CA LEU A 153 -8.33 0.21 20.47
C LEU A 153 -9.43 0.95 21.23
N TYR A 154 -10.71 0.60 21.03
CA TYR A 154 -11.80 1.18 21.80
C TYR A 154 -11.66 0.85 23.29
N VAL A 155 -11.31 -0.39 23.64
CA VAL A 155 -11.07 -0.79 25.03
C VAL A 155 -9.92 0.03 25.64
N LEU A 156 -8.86 0.32 24.89
CA LEU A 156 -7.78 1.19 25.36
C LEU A 156 -8.24 2.63 25.57
N LEU A 157 -9.05 3.17 24.66
CA LEU A 157 -9.62 4.52 24.77
C LEU A 157 -10.54 4.65 25.98
N ASP A 158 -11.42 3.67 26.19
CA ASP A 158 -12.37 3.64 27.30
C ASP A 158 -11.64 3.58 28.66
N ASN A 159 -10.54 2.82 28.71
CA ASN A 159 -9.63 2.76 29.86
C ASN A 159 -8.65 3.95 29.94
N LYS A 160 -8.77 4.96 29.07
CA LYS A 160 -7.93 6.16 29.02
C LYS A 160 -6.42 5.87 28.84
N LYS A 161 -6.07 4.74 28.22
CA LYS A 161 -4.69 4.31 27.94
C LYS A 161 -4.13 4.96 26.66
N TYR A 162 -4.15 6.30 26.61
CA TYR A 162 -3.78 7.06 25.42
C TYR A 162 -2.32 6.85 24.99
N ASP A 163 -1.41 6.64 25.93
CA ASP A 163 0.00 6.44 25.61
C ASP A 163 0.26 5.08 24.96
N GLU A 164 -0.48 4.03 25.34
CA GLU A 164 -0.43 2.72 24.67
C GLU A 164 -0.93 2.84 23.22
N ILE A 165 -1.94 3.68 22.97
CA ILE A 165 -2.44 3.95 21.62
C ILE A 165 -1.37 4.68 20.81
N LYS A 166 -0.77 5.76 21.35
CA LYS A 166 0.30 6.50 20.67
C LYS A 166 1.47 5.59 20.29
N GLN A 167 1.88 4.68 21.18
CA GLN A 167 2.93 3.70 20.87
C GLN A 167 2.56 2.79 19.70
N LYS A 168 1.30 2.37 19.59
CA LYS A 168 0.81 1.57 18.45
C LYS A 168 0.75 2.35 17.14
N LEU A 169 0.69 3.69 17.21
CA LEU A 169 0.66 4.59 16.06
C LEU A 169 2.03 5.16 15.69
N ASP A 170 3.08 4.87 16.47
CA ASP A 170 4.45 5.22 16.15
C ASP A 170 4.96 4.36 14.99
N ALA A 171 4.53 4.70 13.79
CA ALA A 171 4.74 3.98 12.54
C ALA A 171 4.73 4.96 11.34
N ASP A 172 5.34 4.53 10.24
CA ASP A 172 5.32 5.25 8.97
C ASP A 172 3.98 5.07 8.23
N ILE A 173 3.25 3.99 8.51
CA ILE A 173 1.88 3.73 8.02
C ILE A 173 1.12 2.89 9.04
N VAL A 174 -0.13 3.27 9.31
CA VAL A 174 -1.01 2.57 10.27
C VAL A 174 -2.05 1.75 9.53
N PHE A 175 -2.20 0.48 9.92
CA PHE A 175 -3.22 -0.43 9.42
C PHE A 175 -4.28 -0.70 10.48
N LEU A 176 -5.55 -0.47 10.13
CA LEU A 176 -6.71 -0.69 10.99
C LEU A 176 -7.70 -1.64 10.30
N THR A 177 -8.26 -2.59 11.05
CA THR A 177 -9.44 -3.35 10.61
C THR A 177 -10.65 -2.93 11.43
N LEU A 178 -11.78 -2.76 10.74
CA LEU A 178 -13.08 -2.62 11.39
C LEU A 178 -13.73 -4.00 11.56
N GLY A 179 -14.52 -4.15 12.63
CA GLY A 179 -15.29 -5.38 12.86
C GLY A 179 -16.23 -5.74 11.70
N ALA A 180 -16.69 -7.00 11.68
CA ALA A 180 -17.59 -7.50 10.63
C ALA A 180 -18.91 -6.70 10.52
N SER A 181 -19.40 -6.21 11.66
CA SER A 181 -20.51 -5.27 11.77
C SER A 181 -20.00 -4.04 12.53
N PRO A 182 -19.57 -2.99 11.82
CA PRO A 182 -19.16 -1.73 12.44
C PRO A 182 -20.26 -1.19 13.35
N SER A 183 -19.83 -0.68 14.49
CA SER A 183 -20.62 -0.17 15.59
C SER A 183 -20.24 1.28 15.86
N ARG A 184 -20.96 1.93 16.78
CA ARG A 184 -20.60 3.29 17.22
C ARG A 184 -19.19 3.36 17.81
N ALA A 185 -18.71 2.29 18.46
CA ALA A 185 -17.34 2.22 18.99
C ALA A 185 -16.28 2.31 17.88
N ASP A 186 -16.49 1.58 16.77
CA ASP A 186 -15.58 1.62 15.62
C ASP A 186 -15.48 3.03 15.02
N VAL A 187 -16.61 3.75 14.99
CA VAL A 187 -16.67 5.13 14.49
C VAL A 187 -15.92 6.10 15.40
N ILE A 188 -16.04 5.94 16.73
CA ILE A 188 -15.30 6.74 17.71
C ILE A 188 -13.79 6.52 17.55
N VAL A 189 -13.36 5.26 17.46
CA VAL A 189 -11.95 4.91 17.26
C VAL A 189 -11.44 5.52 15.97
N LEU A 190 -12.19 5.37 14.88
CA LEU A 190 -11.78 5.87 13.57
C LEU A 190 -11.59 7.39 13.57
N LYS A 191 -12.48 8.15 14.21
CA LYS A 191 -12.33 9.61 14.39
C LYS A 191 -11.03 9.96 15.08
N ILE A 192 -10.82 9.36 16.25
CA ILE A 192 -9.68 9.68 17.11
C ILE A 192 -8.38 9.31 16.39
N LEU A 193 -8.33 8.15 15.74
CA LEU A 193 -7.16 7.72 14.99
C LEU A 193 -6.88 8.61 13.78
N LEU A 194 -7.90 9.02 13.02
CA LEU A 194 -7.74 9.94 11.91
C LEU A 194 -7.10 11.25 12.36
N ASP A 195 -7.62 11.85 13.43
CA ASP A 195 -7.07 13.10 13.99
C ASP A 195 -5.63 12.92 14.48
N MET A 196 -5.34 11.79 15.15
CA MET A 196 -3.99 11.49 15.65
C MET A 196 -3.00 11.28 14.49
N CYS A 197 -3.40 10.53 13.48
CA CYS A 197 -2.60 10.25 12.29
C CYS A 197 -2.34 11.52 11.48
N GLU A 198 -3.35 12.37 11.30
CA GLU A 198 -3.20 13.67 10.62
C GLU A 198 -2.19 14.57 11.34
N ARG A 199 -2.26 14.69 12.68
CA ARG A 199 -1.30 15.46 13.46
C ARG A 199 0.11 14.89 13.40
N ALA A 200 0.24 13.57 13.29
CA ALA A 200 1.52 12.89 13.18
C ALA A 200 2.11 12.91 11.76
N GLY A 201 1.31 13.26 10.74
CA GLY A 201 1.71 13.13 9.35
C GLY A 201 1.76 11.68 8.86
N THR A 202 1.11 10.75 9.57
CA THR A 202 1.11 9.32 9.26
C THR A 202 -0.18 8.93 8.53
N PRO A 203 -0.12 8.24 7.38
CA PRO A 203 -1.32 7.75 6.70
C PRO A 203 -1.97 6.58 7.42
N LEU A 204 -3.30 6.58 7.41
CA LEU A 204 -4.14 5.52 7.96
C LEU A 204 -4.75 4.68 6.83
N PHE A 205 -4.54 3.37 6.85
CA PHE A 205 -5.14 2.41 5.94
C PHE A 205 -6.16 1.54 6.68
N VAL A 206 -7.44 1.76 6.38
CA VAL A 206 -8.57 1.09 7.04
C VAL A 206 -9.11 0.00 6.14
N VAL A 207 -9.27 -1.21 6.68
CA VAL A 207 -9.95 -2.32 6.00
C VAL A 207 -11.34 -2.50 6.59
N SER A 208 -12.35 -2.50 5.72
CA SER A 208 -13.73 -2.55 6.14
C SER A 208 -14.59 -3.58 5.40
N ARG A 209 -15.44 -4.21 6.21
CA ARG A 209 -16.70 -4.90 5.88
C ARG A 209 -17.64 -4.15 4.97
N MET A 210 -17.68 -2.83 5.18
CA MET A 210 -18.78 -1.95 4.81
C MET A 210 -18.24 -0.66 4.22
N SER A 211 -18.99 -0.07 3.31
CA SER A 211 -18.63 1.23 2.73
C SER A 211 -18.50 2.31 3.80
N GLY A 212 -17.66 3.30 3.56
CA GLY A 212 -17.55 4.48 4.44
C GLY A 212 -18.91 5.14 4.67
N SER A 213 -19.78 5.14 3.65
CA SER A 213 -21.16 5.64 3.75
C SER A 213 -22.07 4.88 4.72
N TYR A 214 -21.72 3.66 5.12
CA TYR A 214 -22.46 2.97 6.19
C TYR A 214 -22.09 3.52 7.56
N LEU A 215 -20.83 3.95 7.75
CA LEU A 215 -20.33 4.48 9.02
C LEU A 215 -20.94 5.84 9.34
N THR A 216 -21.29 6.63 8.32
CA THR A 216 -21.94 7.94 8.49
C THR A 216 -23.35 7.87 9.08
N LYS A 217 -23.99 6.68 9.07
CA LYS A 217 -25.28 6.46 9.75
C LYS A 217 -25.18 6.62 11.27
N TYR A 218 -24.01 6.36 11.85
CA TYR A 218 -23.78 6.49 13.28
C TYR A 218 -23.35 7.91 13.67
N ASP A 219 -22.84 8.68 12.71
CA ASP A 219 -22.36 10.04 12.93
C ASP A 219 -22.32 10.82 11.60
N SER A 220 -23.27 11.74 11.41
CA SER A 220 -23.41 12.50 10.17
C SER A 220 -22.26 13.50 9.94
N LEU A 221 -21.52 13.88 10.98
CA LEU A 221 -20.40 14.81 10.88
C LEU A 221 -19.16 14.16 10.24
N LEU A 222 -19.17 12.84 10.04
CA LEU A 222 -18.09 12.10 9.39
C LEU A 222 -18.21 12.00 7.87
N VAL A 223 -19.32 12.48 7.30
CA VAL A 223 -19.55 12.39 5.86
C VAL A 223 -18.38 13.00 5.06
N ASP A 224 -17.81 14.09 5.56
CA ASP A 224 -16.71 14.79 4.89
C ASP A 224 -15.33 14.13 5.07
N SER A 225 -15.21 13.22 6.04
CA SER A 225 -13.95 12.53 6.37
C SER A 225 -13.93 11.07 5.93
N LEU A 226 -15.09 10.46 5.64
CA LEU A 226 -15.18 9.03 5.34
C LEU A 226 -15.62 8.73 3.91
N GLY A 227 -14.83 7.93 3.23
CA GLY A 227 -15.21 7.35 1.95
C GLY A 227 -15.35 8.41 0.85
N VAL A 228 -14.49 9.43 0.89
CA VAL A 228 -14.45 10.48 -0.13
C VAL A 228 -13.88 9.89 -1.43
N LYS A 229 -14.43 10.26 -2.59
CA LYS A 229 -14.00 9.70 -3.88
C LYS A 229 -12.54 10.03 -4.23
N ALA A 230 -12.05 11.20 -3.79
CA ALA A 230 -10.69 11.63 -4.03
C ALA A 230 -10.25 12.56 -2.89
N THR A 231 -9.04 12.34 -2.39
CA THR A 231 -8.37 13.26 -1.45
C THR A 231 -7.14 13.85 -2.09
N ARG A 232 -6.74 15.06 -1.67
CA ARG A 232 -5.49 15.68 -2.11
C ARG A 232 -4.31 15.06 -1.37
N GLU A 233 -3.11 15.15 -1.95
CA GLU A 233 -1.90 14.74 -1.25
C GLU A 233 -1.71 15.60 0.03
N GLY A 234 -1.46 14.94 1.16
CA GLY A 234 -1.36 15.59 2.47
C GLY A 234 -2.68 15.71 3.24
N GLU A 235 -3.83 15.41 2.63
CA GLU A 235 -5.13 15.37 3.33
C GLU A 235 -5.31 14.04 4.08
N LEU A 236 -4.60 13.89 5.21
CA LEU A 236 -4.60 12.66 6.01
C LEU A 236 -5.84 12.49 6.91
N GLY A 237 -6.52 13.58 7.26
CA GLY A 237 -7.78 13.58 8.02
C GLY A 237 -9.01 13.07 7.25
N ARG A 238 -8.83 12.64 6.00
CA ARG A 238 -9.89 12.10 5.13
C ARG A 238 -9.51 10.75 4.57
N LEU A 239 -10.46 9.82 4.54
CA LEU A 239 -10.30 8.50 3.95
C LEU A 239 -10.80 8.49 2.51
N GLN A 240 -9.87 8.28 1.57
CA GLN A 240 -10.22 7.97 0.19
C GLN A 240 -10.84 6.56 0.10
N GLN A 241 -12.02 6.46 -0.50
CA GLN A 241 -12.73 5.19 -0.68
C GLN A 241 -12.08 4.37 -1.79
N GLU A 242 -11.65 3.16 -1.46
CA GLU A 242 -11.09 2.21 -2.43
C GLU A 242 -11.77 0.84 -2.29
N GLY A 243 -11.66 0.01 -3.34
CA GLY A 243 -12.17 -1.36 -3.34
C GLY A 243 -13.52 -1.54 -4.04
N ILE A 244 -14.27 -2.55 -3.61
CA ILE A 244 -15.57 -2.95 -4.18
C ILE A 244 -16.68 -2.39 -3.28
N TYR A 245 -17.37 -1.36 -3.76
CA TYR A 245 -18.40 -0.63 -3.00
C TYR A 245 -19.66 -0.37 -3.85
N GLY A 246 -20.73 0.13 -3.22
CA GLY A 246 -22.01 0.38 -3.91
C GLY A 246 -22.87 -0.86 -4.09
N GLN A 247 -23.64 -0.92 -5.18
CA GLN A 247 -24.62 -2.00 -5.42
C GLN A 247 -23.94 -3.36 -5.60
N ILE A 248 -22.86 -3.41 -6.38
CA ILE A 248 -22.08 -4.63 -6.63
C ILE A 248 -21.58 -5.26 -5.33
N MET A 249 -21.19 -4.45 -4.33
CA MET A 249 -20.79 -4.95 -3.02
C MET A 249 -21.95 -5.64 -2.30
N GLN A 250 -23.17 -5.08 -2.38
CA GLN A 250 -24.35 -5.68 -1.77
C GLN A 250 -24.74 -6.99 -2.46
N ASP A 251 -24.65 -7.03 -3.78
CA ASP A 251 -24.99 -8.22 -4.56
C ASP A 251 -23.99 -9.35 -4.31
N LEU A 252 -22.69 -9.02 -4.25
CA LEU A 252 -21.64 -9.97 -3.86
C LEU A 252 -21.81 -10.51 -2.45
N ARG A 253 -22.21 -9.66 -1.50
CA ARG A 253 -22.49 -10.11 -0.14
C ARG A 253 -23.65 -11.10 -0.10
N LYS A 254 -24.77 -10.78 -0.75
CA LYS A 254 -25.92 -11.70 -0.85
C LYS A 254 -25.52 -13.04 -1.47
N TYR A 255 -24.73 -13.01 -2.54
CA TYR A 255 -24.22 -14.22 -3.18
C TYR A 255 -23.34 -15.05 -2.23
N LEU A 256 -22.36 -14.42 -1.58
CA LEU A 256 -21.43 -15.09 -0.67
C LEU A 256 -22.11 -15.63 0.60
N ASP A 257 -23.12 -14.93 1.12
CA ASP A 257 -23.90 -15.38 2.26
C ASP A 257 -24.81 -16.56 1.89
N GLY A 258 -25.33 -16.61 0.66
CA GLY A 258 -26.08 -17.74 0.13
C GLY A 258 -25.24 -19.00 -0.13
N MET A 259 -23.91 -18.90 -0.10
CA MET A 259 -22.99 -20.04 -0.18
C MET A 259 -22.62 -20.65 1.18
N ARG A 260 -23.17 -20.13 2.29
CA ARG A 260 -22.96 -20.65 3.65
C ARG A 260 -24.06 -21.62 4.04
#